data_AF-A0A2S9YLM1-F1
#
_entry.id   AF-A0A2S9YLM1-F1
#
_cell.length_a   1.000
_cell.length_b   1.000
_cell.length_c   1.000
_cell.angle_alpha   90.00
_cell.angle_beta   90.00
_cell.angle_gamma   90.00
#
_symmetry.space_group_name_H-M   'P 1'
#
loop_
_entity.id
_entity.type
_entity.pdbx_description
1 polymer ?
#
loop_
_entity_poly.entity_id
_entity_poly.type
_entity_poly.pdbx_seq_one_letter_code
_entity_poly.pdbx_strand_id
1 'polypeptide(L)'
;MSQFQLQFDPRSYRRTIAGKDVIIHCHHYNARVQRTLESAVAVDGRAIIRGAAETVFAEQIAQALRDADDSEPKLGVAEQLYAQLGYGRLVLTPTPQGRVHATSSHYVEGWLAGFGARDEGVCTFTEGYIQAAIWAATGELVHARERECMARGDAQCVFEIDGGRTQAIAANTKQPVAFEPRTTGEYLRSQHVDEPAIIQALVDMPIHGNAEGLIPAFSVYLANTPADYYNLICIRFVEQMSAHGRDKAAKRMLIADGETCAMNTFRGIMNSVEWEGLVAPMIHEPRDNIFALVAISNGLGWGNWHITAHPSAETIEFESLNGYEALGYREYRGRASDPTCFMLTGVAAGLLELVYGVGTIADRLGTCGTRETACISRGDATCGFAVERSQ
;
A
#
# COMPACT_ATOMS: atom_id res chain seq x y z
N MET A 1 -14.91 -1.27 -22.15
CA MET A 1 -14.40 -1.55 -20.79
C MET A 1 -14.15 -0.21 -20.12
N SER A 2 -14.43 -0.06 -18.83
CA SER A 2 -14.10 1.18 -18.11
C SER A 2 -12.59 1.41 -18.18
N GLN A 3 -12.15 2.65 -18.45
CA GLN A 3 -10.74 3.04 -18.61
C GLN A 3 -9.86 2.59 -17.43
N PHE A 4 -10.45 2.46 -16.25
CA PHE A 4 -9.76 2.06 -15.02
C PHE A 4 -10.23 0.72 -14.44
N GLN A 5 -10.73 -0.16 -15.29
CA GLN A 5 -11.09 -1.51 -14.88
C GLN A 5 -9.87 -2.26 -14.35
N LEU A 6 -10.03 -2.90 -13.19
CA LEU A 6 -9.03 -3.78 -12.60
C LEU A 6 -8.78 -4.97 -13.53
N GLN A 7 -7.50 -5.25 -13.77
CA GLN A 7 -7.03 -6.49 -14.38
C GLN A 7 -6.34 -7.33 -13.31
N PHE A 8 -6.66 -8.61 -13.22
CA PHE A 8 -6.03 -9.54 -12.28
C PHE A 8 -5.39 -10.70 -13.05
N ASP A 9 -4.12 -10.97 -12.79
CA ASP A 9 -3.43 -12.16 -13.30
C ASP A 9 -3.33 -13.23 -12.20
N PRO A 10 -4.09 -14.34 -12.29
CA PRO A 10 -4.10 -15.39 -11.27
C PRO A 10 -2.78 -16.16 -11.17
N ARG A 11 -1.86 -16.04 -12.14
CA ARG A 11 -0.55 -16.70 -12.08
C ARG A 11 0.43 -15.91 -11.20
N SER A 12 0.46 -14.59 -11.38
CA SER A 12 1.36 -13.71 -10.63
C SER A 12 0.73 -13.11 -9.38
N TYR A 13 -0.61 -13.20 -9.24
CA TYR A 13 -1.41 -12.50 -8.24
C TYR A 13 -1.27 -10.98 -8.32
N ARG A 14 -0.91 -10.46 -9.50
CA ARG A 14 -0.79 -9.03 -9.75
C ARG A 14 -2.13 -8.45 -10.18
N ARG A 15 -2.34 -7.22 -9.73
CA ARG A 15 -3.51 -6.40 -9.99
C ARG A 15 -3.03 -5.17 -10.75
N THR A 16 -3.64 -4.83 -11.87
CA THR A 16 -3.23 -3.69 -12.68
C THR A 16 -4.39 -2.73 -12.91
N ILE A 17 -4.14 -1.43 -12.70
CA ILE A 17 -5.06 -0.34 -13.05
C ILE A 17 -4.27 0.73 -13.79
N ALA A 18 -4.77 1.15 -14.96
CA ALA A 18 -4.12 2.15 -15.81
C ALA A 18 -2.63 1.85 -16.04
N GLY A 19 -2.32 0.59 -16.40
CA GLY A 19 -0.97 0.12 -16.74
C GLY A 19 0.02 -0.02 -15.58
N LYS A 20 -0.42 0.18 -14.33
CA LYS A 20 0.41 0.00 -13.13
C LYS A 20 -0.07 -1.12 -12.23
N ASP A 21 0.88 -1.92 -11.74
CA ASP A 21 0.63 -2.89 -10.67
C ASP A 21 0.24 -2.14 -9.40
N VAL A 22 -0.95 -2.41 -8.87
CA VAL A 22 -1.52 -1.78 -7.68
C VAL A 22 -1.68 -2.80 -6.55
N ILE A 23 -1.44 -2.33 -5.34
CA ILE A 23 -1.61 -3.10 -4.11
C ILE A 23 -2.71 -2.42 -3.31
N ILE A 24 -3.63 -3.20 -2.74
CA ILE A 24 -4.62 -2.66 -1.82
C ILE A 24 -4.02 -2.57 -0.43
N HIS A 25 -4.07 -1.37 0.15
CA HIS A 25 -3.94 -1.17 1.59
C HIS A 25 -5.06 -0.28 2.10
N CYS A 26 -5.30 -0.34 3.42
CA CYS A 26 -6.27 0.53 4.06
C CYS A 26 -5.64 1.86 4.52
N HIS A 27 -6.51 2.82 4.80
CA HIS A 27 -6.19 4.13 5.37
C HIS A 27 -5.33 4.08 6.63
N HIS A 28 -5.45 3.04 7.47
CA HIS A 28 -4.59 2.88 8.65
C HIS A 28 -3.12 2.64 8.28
N TYR A 29 -2.83 1.86 7.24
CA TYR A 29 -1.46 1.64 6.80
C TYR A 29 -0.90 2.87 6.10
N ASN A 30 -1.67 3.43 5.16
CA ASN A 30 -1.23 4.58 4.37
C ASN A 30 -0.93 5.81 5.23
N ALA A 31 -1.80 6.13 6.20
CA ALA A 31 -1.54 7.23 7.13
C ALA A 31 -0.35 6.92 8.05
N ARG A 32 -0.18 5.67 8.47
CA ARG A 32 0.89 5.26 9.38
C ARG A 32 2.27 5.29 8.73
N VAL A 33 2.45 4.68 7.57
CA VAL A 33 3.73 4.74 6.84
C VAL A 33 4.09 6.20 6.54
N GLN A 34 3.09 7.02 6.17
CA GLN A 34 3.32 8.44 5.97
C GLN A 34 3.80 9.12 7.27
N ARG A 35 3.12 8.88 8.40
CA ARG A 35 3.53 9.41 9.70
C ARG A 35 4.94 8.99 10.07
N THR A 36 5.30 7.73 9.88
CA THR A 36 6.63 7.18 10.17
C THR A 36 7.71 7.93 9.40
N LEU A 37 7.50 8.13 8.09
CA LEU A 37 8.43 8.87 7.25
C LEU A 37 8.52 10.34 7.67
N GLU A 38 7.39 11.01 7.85
CA GLU A 38 7.34 12.43 8.22
C GLU A 38 7.92 12.74 9.61
N SER A 39 7.84 11.78 10.53
CA SER A 39 8.32 11.97 11.92
C SER A 39 9.81 11.63 12.08
N ALA A 40 10.47 11.13 11.04
CA ALA A 40 11.86 10.72 11.10
C ALA A 40 12.79 11.94 11.04
N VAL A 41 13.24 12.42 12.20
CA VAL A 41 14.09 13.62 12.36
C VAL A 41 15.36 13.65 11.47
N ALA A 42 15.88 12.49 11.07
CA ALA A 42 17.11 12.41 10.27
C ALA A 42 16.90 12.64 8.76
N VAL A 43 15.67 12.68 8.26
CA VAL A 43 15.37 12.75 6.82
C VAL A 43 14.16 13.64 6.54
N ASP A 44 14.06 14.18 5.32
CA ASP A 44 12.84 14.86 4.87
C ASP A 44 11.83 13.83 4.33
N GLY A 45 11.08 13.23 5.24
CA GLY A 45 10.05 12.25 4.89
C GLY A 45 9.00 12.79 3.93
N ARG A 46 8.60 14.07 4.09
CA ARG A 46 7.60 14.69 3.20
C ARG A 46 8.12 14.79 1.77
N ALA A 47 9.40 15.11 1.58
CA ALA A 47 10.03 15.11 0.26
C ALA A 47 10.11 13.69 -0.35
N ILE A 48 10.40 12.65 0.46
CA ILE A 48 10.39 11.26 -0.02
C ILE A 48 9.01 10.88 -0.55
N ILE A 49 7.96 11.14 0.24
CA ILE A 49 6.56 10.84 -0.10
C ILE A 49 6.14 11.57 -1.37
N ARG A 50 6.27 12.91 -1.38
CA ARG A 50 5.91 13.73 -2.55
C ARG A 50 6.64 13.29 -3.81
N GLY A 51 7.96 13.09 -3.71
CA GLY A 51 8.78 12.74 -4.86
C GLY A 51 8.50 11.33 -5.37
N ALA A 52 8.09 10.39 -4.52
CA ALA A 52 7.68 9.06 -4.96
C ALA A 52 6.30 9.09 -5.62
N ALA A 53 5.32 9.77 -5.00
CA ALA A 53 3.99 9.93 -5.57
C ALA A 53 4.09 10.64 -6.93
N GLU A 54 4.81 11.74 -7.01
CA GLU A 54 5.02 12.48 -8.25
C GLU A 54 5.61 11.58 -9.36
N THR A 55 6.73 10.90 -9.10
CA THR A 55 7.39 10.03 -10.08
C THR A 55 6.44 8.96 -10.63
N VAL A 56 5.69 8.30 -9.75
CA VAL A 56 4.89 7.13 -10.12
C VAL A 56 3.58 7.54 -10.80
N PHE A 57 2.91 8.56 -10.27
CA PHE A 57 1.64 9.01 -10.82
C PHE A 57 1.81 9.82 -12.10
N ALA A 58 2.96 10.49 -12.32
CA ALA A 58 3.25 11.12 -13.61
C ALA A 58 3.21 10.08 -14.74
N GLU A 59 3.77 8.89 -14.51
CA GLU A 59 3.75 7.79 -15.46
C GLU A 59 2.37 7.14 -15.60
N GLN A 60 1.67 6.88 -14.49
CA GLN A 60 0.34 6.25 -14.51
C GLN A 60 -0.73 7.16 -15.14
N ILE A 61 -0.70 8.46 -14.85
CA ILE A 61 -1.59 9.45 -15.46
C ILE A 61 -1.27 9.56 -16.95
N ALA A 62 0.01 9.60 -17.34
CA ALA A 62 0.37 9.59 -18.75
C ALA A 62 -0.08 8.32 -19.48
N GLN A 63 -0.14 7.16 -18.80
CA GLN A 63 -0.75 5.93 -19.33
C GLN A 63 -2.26 6.10 -19.49
N ALA A 64 -2.97 6.52 -18.44
CA ALA A 64 -4.40 6.78 -18.48
C ALA A 64 -4.80 7.75 -19.61
N LEU A 65 -4.04 8.84 -19.80
CA LEU A 65 -4.30 9.84 -20.85
C LEU A 65 -4.15 9.29 -22.27
N ARG A 66 -3.34 8.26 -22.50
CA ARG A 66 -3.23 7.62 -23.83
C ARG A 66 -4.44 6.75 -24.16
N ASP A 67 -5.10 6.23 -23.13
CA ASP A 67 -6.27 5.37 -23.26
C ASP A 67 -7.59 6.17 -23.15
N ALA A 68 -7.49 7.48 -22.88
CA ALA A 68 -8.63 8.39 -22.75
C ALA A 68 -9.20 8.79 -24.13
N ASP A 69 -10.48 9.17 -24.14
CA ASP A 69 -11.10 9.81 -25.31
C ASP A 69 -10.52 11.23 -25.49
N ASP A 70 -10.24 11.64 -26.73
CA ASP A 70 -9.71 12.97 -27.06
C ASP A 70 -10.61 14.12 -26.58
N SER A 71 -11.92 13.87 -26.38
CA SER A 71 -12.89 14.84 -25.88
C SER A 71 -12.80 15.09 -24.37
N GLU A 72 -12.12 14.21 -23.62
CA GLU A 72 -12.04 14.29 -22.17
C GLU A 72 -10.95 15.29 -21.73
N PRO A 73 -11.27 16.23 -20.81
CA PRO A 73 -10.25 17.11 -20.25
C PRO A 73 -9.17 16.30 -19.53
N LYS A 74 -7.91 16.48 -19.90
CA LYS A 74 -6.77 15.72 -19.32
C LYS A 74 -6.70 15.76 -17.79
N LEU A 75 -7.01 16.91 -17.19
CA LEU A 75 -7.08 17.03 -15.73
C LEU A 75 -8.27 16.24 -15.15
N GLY A 76 -9.39 16.18 -15.87
CA GLY A 76 -10.54 15.34 -15.51
C GLY A 76 -10.22 13.85 -15.49
N VAL A 77 -9.39 13.37 -16.42
CA VAL A 77 -8.86 11.98 -16.40
C VAL A 77 -8.06 11.74 -15.12
N ALA A 78 -7.21 12.69 -14.72
CA ALA A 78 -6.43 12.58 -13.49
C ALA A 78 -7.33 12.62 -12.23
N GLU A 79 -8.32 13.51 -12.17
CA GLU A 79 -9.30 13.53 -11.07
C GLU A 79 -10.05 12.20 -10.94
N GLN A 80 -10.48 11.62 -12.07
CA GLN A 80 -11.17 10.35 -12.09
C GLN A 80 -10.28 9.19 -11.68
N LEU A 81 -9.01 9.17 -12.12
CA LEU A 81 -8.05 8.18 -11.66
C LEU A 81 -7.81 8.31 -10.14
N TYR A 82 -7.65 9.52 -9.61
CA TYR A 82 -7.47 9.75 -8.17
C TYR A 82 -8.64 9.19 -7.35
N ALA A 83 -9.87 9.48 -7.78
CA ALA A 83 -11.08 8.98 -7.16
C ALA A 83 -11.21 7.46 -7.30
N GLN A 84 -10.97 6.92 -8.51
CA GLN A 84 -11.05 5.50 -8.79
C GLN A 84 -10.10 4.68 -7.89
N LEU A 85 -8.89 5.19 -7.67
CA LEU A 85 -7.89 4.54 -6.82
C LEU A 85 -8.19 4.67 -5.33
N GLY A 86 -9.20 5.45 -4.94
CA GLY A 86 -9.72 5.50 -3.58
C GLY A 86 -9.12 6.60 -2.70
N TYR A 87 -8.52 7.62 -3.28
CA TYR A 87 -7.86 8.68 -2.52
C TYR A 87 -8.77 9.83 -2.09
N GLY A 88 -9.99 9.90 -2.62
CA GLY A 88 -10.97 10.96 -2.38
C GLY A 88 -11.34 11.73 -3.65
N ARG A 89 -11.87 12.93 -3.49
CA ARG A 89 -12.22 13.85 -4.59
C ARG A 89 -11.25 15.01 -4.63
N LEU A 90 -10.71 15.24 -5.82
CA LEU A 90 -9.82 16.35 -6.13
C LEU A 90 -10.47 17.20 -7.23
N VAL A 91 -10.34 18.51 -7.13
CA VAL A 91 -10.75 19.47 -8.17
C VAL A 91 -9.50 20.23 -8.63
N LEU A 92 -8.98 19.80 -9.78
CA LEU A 92 -7.80 20.33 -10.45
C LEU A 92 -8.18 21.49 -11.37
N THR A 93 -7.41 22.57 -11.27
CA THR A 93 -7.53 23.71 -12.18
C THR A 93 -6.28 23.81 -13.07
N PRO A 94 -6.43 24.09 -14.38
CA PRO A 94 -5.29 24.23 -15.28
C PRO A 94 -4.60 25.57 -15.03
N THR A 95 -3.71 25.62 -14.07
CA THR A 95 -2.94 26.82 -13.78
C THR A 95 -1.58 26.48 -13.17
N PRO A 96 -0.50 27.17 -13.59
CA PRO A 96 0.79 27.06 -12.92
C PRO A 96 0.78 27.78 -11.56
N GLN A 97 -0.22 28.63 -11.24
CA GLN A 97 -0.42 29.20 -9.91
C GLN A 97 -1.90 29.23 -9.51
N GLY A 98 -2.23 28.81 -8.29
CA GLY A 98 -3.63 28.82 -7.85
C GLY A 98 -3.91 27.91 -6.68
N ARG A 99 -5.15 27.44 -6.60
CA ARG A 99 -5.61 26.55 -5.53
C ARG A 99 -6.28 25.32 -6.12
N VAL A 100 -5.89 24.16 -5.59
CA VAL A 100 -6.56 22.88 -5.82
C VAL A 100 -7.29 22.51 -4.54
N HIS A 101 -8.48 21.92 -4.68
CA HIS A 101 -9.33 21.57 -3.56
C HIS A 101 -9.53 20.06 -3.49
N ALA A 102 -9.57 19.50 -2.28
CA ALA A 102 -10.06 18.15 -2.06
C ALA A 102 -11.19 18.15 -1.03
N THR A 103 -12.34 17.58 -1.41
CA THR A 103 -13.56 17.55 -0.58
C THR A 103 -13.69 16.27 0.24
N SER A 104 -12.82 15.29 0.00
CA SER A 104 -12.66 14.06 0.77
C SER A 104 -11.20 13.59 0.61
N SER A 105 -10.65 12.89 1.62
CA SER A 105 -9.27 12.41 1.53
C SER A 105 -9.03 11.14 2.32
N HIS A 106 -8.53 10.11 1.64
CA HIS A 106 -8.12 8.85 2.25
C HIS A 106 -7.09 9.03 3.38
N TYR A 107 -6.18 10.00 3.24
CA TYR A 107 -5.17 10.29 4.25
C TYR A 107 -5.73 11.03 5.46
N VAL A 108 -6.74 11.89 5.27
CA VAL A 108 -7.46 12.53 6.39
C VAL A 108 -8.22 11.47 7.19
N GLU A 109 -8.97 10.58 6.52
CA GLU A 109 -9.68 9.49 7.20
C GLU A 109 -8.71 8.62 8.01
N GLY A 110 -7.59 8.21 7.39
CA GLY A 110 -6.53 7.44 8.04
C GLY A 110 -5.95 8.12 9.27
N TRP A 111 -5.70 9.43 9.16
CA TRP A 111 -5.09 10.18 10.23
C TRP A 111 -6.02 10.38 11.41
N LEU A 112 -7.26 10.80 11.16
CA LEU A 112 -8.26 11.01 12.21
C LEU A 112 -8.58 9.71 12.95
N ALA A 113 -8.73 8.60 12.21
CA ALA A 113 -9.01 7.30 12.81
C ALA A 113 -7.83 6.74 13.62
N GLY A 114 -6.58 7.00 13.19
CA GLY A 114 -5.39 6.40 13.80
C GLY A 114 -4.69 7.26 14.86
N PHE A 115 -4.72 8.58 14.72
CA PHE A 115 -3.86 9.51 15.47
C PHE A 115 -4.61 10.73 16.04
N GLY A 116 -5.87 10.93 15.66
CA GLY A 116 -6.67 12.09 16.06
C GLY A 116 -6.30 13.36 15.30
N ALA A 117 -6.72 14.51 15.84
CA ALA A 117 -6.47 15.81 15.22
C ALA A 117 -4.97 16.15 15.20
N ARG A 118 -4.56 16.94 14.20
CA ARG A 118 -3.19 17.42 14.00
C ARG A 118 -3.23 18.88 13.59
N ASP A 119 -2.24 19.67 14.00
CA ASP A 119 -2.13 21.09 13.62
C ASP A 119 -1.52 21.30 12.21
N GLU A 120 -0.92 20.27 11.64
CA GLU A 120 -0.32 20.28 10.30
C GLU A 120 -1.15 19.48 9.30
N GLY A 121 -0.98 19.80 8.02
CA GLY A 121 -1.56 19.03 6.90
C GLY A 121 -1.02 17.60 6.81
N VAL A 122 -1.89 16.68 6.43
CA VAL A 122 -1.66 15.23 6.36
C VAL A 122 -1.78 14.68 4.93
N CYS A 123 -1.96 15.52 3.92
CA CYS A 123 -2.15 15.11 2.53
C CYS A 123 -0.87 15.23 1.69
N THR A 124 0.30 14.96 2.28
CA THR A 124 1.62 15.02 1.60
C THR A 124 1.68 14.14 0.34
N PHE A 125 1.07 12.94 0.36
CA PHE A 125 0.90 12.12 -0.84
C PHE A 125 0.18 12.87 -1.96
N THR A 126 -0.92 13.55 -1.61
CA THR A 126 -1.78 14.29 -2.55
C THR A 126 -1.03 15.48 -3.17
N GLU A 127 -0.14 16.13 -2.41
CA GLU A 127 0.76 17.14 -2.97
C GLU A 127 1.57 16.57 -4.16
N GLY A 128 2.16 15.38 -4.00
CA GLY A 128 2.92 14.72 -5.07
C GLY A 128 2.04 14.30 -6.26
N TYR A 129 0.83 13.81 -5.99
CA TYR A 129 -0.15 13.48 -7.03
C TYR A 129 -0.56 14.71 -7.86
N ILE A 130 -0.86 15.84 -7.21
CA ILE A 130 -1.23 17.10 -7.88
C ILE A 130 -0.11 17.56 -8.82
N GLN A 131 1.14 17.52 -8.35
CA GLN A 131 2.29 17.89 -9.17
C GLN A 131 2.42 17.00 -10.41
N ALA A 132 2.22 15.68 -10.25
CA ALA A 132 2.19 14.73 -11.36
C ALA A 132 1.05 15.01 -12.35
N ALA A 133 -0.16 15.29 -11.85
CA ALA A 133 -1.34 15.53 -12.68
C ALA A 133 -1.20 16.79 -13.53
N ILE A 134 -0.75 17.90 -12.93
CA ILE A 134 -0.51 19.15 -13.66
C ILE A 134 0.56 18.94 -14.73
N TRP A 135 1.67 18.29 -14.39
CA TRP A 135 2.73 18.01 -15.37
C TRP A 135 2.25 17.11 -16.51
N ALA A 136 1.57 16.00 -16.22
CA ALA A 136 1.11 15.06 -17.24
C ALA A 136 0.06 15.69 -18.17
N ALA A 137 -0.78 16.59 -17.66
CA ALA A 137 -1.81 17.26 -18.44
C ALA A 137 -1.28 18.44 -19.27
N THR A 138 -0.35 19.22 -18.72
CA THR A 138 0.03 20.55 -19.26
C THR A 138 1.51 20.68 -19.66
N GLY A 139 2.39 19.82 -19.13
CA GLY A 139 3.84 19.96 -19.23
C GLY A 139 4.46 20.93 -18.22
N GLU A 140 3.65 21.67 -17.46
CA GLU A 140 4.12 22.65 -16.48
C GLU A 140 4.66 21.96 -15.22
N LEU A 141 5.78 22.48 -14.71
CA LEU A 141 6.36 22.05 -13.44
C LEU A 141 5.85 22.96 -12.32
N VAL A 142 5.31 22.35 -11.27
CA VAL A 142 4.76 23.09 -10.12
C VAL A 142 5.20 22.49 -8.79
N HIS A 143 5.10 23.30 -7.74
CA HIS A 143 5.05 22.86 -6.36
C HIS A 143 3.62 22.92 -5.86
N ALA A 144 3.13 21.83 -5.27
CA ALA A 144 1.86 21.80 -4.55
C ALA A 144 2.14 21.73 -3.05
N ARG A 145 1.49 22.57 -2.24
CA ARG A 145 1.62 22.57 -0.79
C ARG A 145 0.26 22.71 -0.12
N GLU A 146 -0.05 21.80 0.79
CA GLU A 146 -1.27 21.85 1.58
C GLU A 146 -1.23 23.04 2.54
N ARG A 147 -2.31 23.84 2.55
CA ARG A 147 -2.48 25.04 3.37
C ARG A 147 -3.64 24.94 4.34
N GLU A 148 -4.70 24.26 3.95
CA GLU A 148 -5.88 23.95 4.74
C GLU A 148 -6.08 22.43 4.69
N CYS A 149 -6.48 21.82 5.81
CA CYS A 149 -6.65 20.37 5.92
C CYS A 149 -7.87 20.01 6.78
N MET A 150 -8.70 19.09 6.30
CA MET A 150 -9.83 18.60 7.09
C MET A 150 -9.41 17.94 8.41
N ALA A 151 -8.20 17.35 8.48
CA ALA A 151 -7.67 16.80 9.72
C ALA A 151 -7.34 17.87 10.80
N ARG A 152 -7.22 19.14 10.40
CA ARG A 152 -7.07 20.32 11.28
C ARG A 152 -8.42 20.93 11.67
N GLY A 153 -9.52 20.45 11.10
CA GLY A 153 -10.85 21.03 11.25
C GLY A 153 -11.24 22.04 10.17
N ASP A 154 -10.43 22.22 9.12
CA ASP A 154 -10.82 23.04 7.96
C ASP A 154 -11.95 22.37 7.16
N ALA A 155 -12.74 23.15 6.43
CA ALA A 155 -13.92 22.63 5.71
C ALA A 155 -13.57 21.70 4.53
N GLN A 156 -12.36 21.82 3.99
CA GLN A 156 -11.83 21.04 2.87
C GLN A 156 -10.30 21.10 2.92
N CYS A 157 -9.62 20.20 2.21
CA CYS A 157 -8.18 20.36 2.00
C CYS A 157 -7.94 21.33 0.85
N VAL A 158 -7.03 22.28 1.02
CA VAL A 158 -6.65 23.26 -0.01
C VAL A 158 -5.15 23.23 -0.23
N PHE A 159 -4.76 23.10 -1.49
CA PHE A 159 -3.37 23.05 -1.92
C PHE A 159 -3.05 24.28 -2.73
N GLU A 160 -2.04 25.04 -2.30
CA GLU A 160 -1.48 26.14 -3.06
C GLU A 160 -0.51 25.61 -4.11
N ILE A 161 -0.67 26.09 -5.35
CA ILE A 161 0.15 25.74 -6.50
C ILE A 161 1.07 26.91 -6.82
N ASP A 162 2.37 26.62 -6.93
CA ASP A 162 3.41 27.58 -7.33
C ASP A 162 4.18 27.07 -8.55
N GLY A 163 4.19 27.87 -9.62
CA GLY A 163 4.83 27.59 -10.90
C GLY A 163 6.31 27.97 -10.97
N GLY A 164 6.92 28.40 -9.86
CA GLY A 164 8.35 28.71 -9.79
C GLY A 164 9.28 27.50 -9.89
N ARG A 165 8.77 26.29 -10.12
CA ARG A 165 9.57 25.06 -10.12
C ARG A 165 10.36 24.89 -11.41
N THR A 166 11.66 24.65 -11.26
CA THR A 166 12.56 24.32 -12.38
C THR A 166 13.06 22.88 -12.37
N GLN A 167 12.96 22.18 -11.24
CA GLN A 167 13.41 20.79 -11.13
C GLN A 167 12.43 19.84 -11.84
N ALA A 168 12.93 19.10 -12.82
CA ALA A 168 12.14 18.09 -13.53
C ALA A 168 11.63 16.98 -12.60
N ILE A 169 10.51 16.36 -12.99
CA ILE A 169 10.03 15.13 -12.35
C ILE A 169 11.04 14.01 -12.60
N ALA A 170 11.42 13.30 -11.53
CA ALA A 170 12.32 12.16 -11.66
C ALA A 170 11.62 11.02 -12.42
N ALA A 171 12.33 10.46 -13.41
CA ALA A 171 11.84 9.30 -14.14
C ALA A 171 11.73 8.08 -13.23
N ASN A 172 10.70 7.26 -13.46
CA ASN A 172 10.50 6.01 -12.74
C ASN A 172 11.38 4.87 -13.33
N THR A 173 12.69 5.06 -13.30
CA THR A 173 13.63 4.16 -13.97
C THR A 173 13.75 2.84 -13.21
N LYS A 174 13.33 1.76 -13.86
CA LYS A 174 13.43 0.37 -13.38
C LYS A 174 14.36 -0.44 -14.27
N GLN A 175 15.17 -1.31 -13.67
CA GLN A 175 15.95 -2.31 -14.37
C GLN A 175 15.06 -3.51 -14.72
N PRO A 176 15.17 -4.07 -15.93
CA PRO A 176 14.48 -5.31 -16.26
C PRO A 176 14.89 -6.43 -15.29
N VAL A 177 13.92 -7.01 -14.60
CA VAL A 177 14.10 -8.23 -13.81
C VAL A 177 13.38 -9.34 -14.55
N ALA A 178 14.09 -10.42 -14.87
CA ALA A 178 13.45 -11.63 -15.38
C ALA A 178 12.53 -12.18 -14.28
N PHE A 179 11.23 -11.91 -14.44
CA PHE A 179 10.19 -12.36 -13.54
C PHE A 179 9.35 -13.39 -14.26
N GLU A 180 9.48 -14.64 -13.81
CA GLU A 180 8.56 -15.72 -14.18
C GLU A 180 7.72 -16.04 -12.94
N PRO A 181 6.40 -15.87 -12.98
CA PRO A 181 5.55 -16.15 -11.83
C PRO A 181 5.73 -17.59 -11.38
N ARG A 182 6.11 -17.78 -10.12
CA ARG A 182 6.07 -19.09 -9.48
C ARG A 182 4.64 -19.38 -9.04
N THR A 183 4.18 -20.59 -9.36
CA THR A 183 2.79 -21.02 -9.13
C THR A 183 2.68 -22.33 -8.36
N THR A 184 3.79 -22.95 -7.97
CA THR A 184 3.82 -24.25 -7.30
C THR A 184 4.81 -24.26 -6.14
N GLY A 185 4.49 -25.06 -5.13
CA GLY A 185 5.32 -25.37 -3.98
C GLY A 185 4.58 -26.30 -3.02
N GLU A 186 5.28 -26.78 -2.00
CA GLU A 186 4.71 -27.64 -0.97
C GLU A 186 4.21 -26.76 0.18
N TYR A 187 2.89 -26.61 0.27
CA TYR A 187 2.24 -25.71 1.21
C TYR A 187 1.24 -26.46 2.08
N LEU A 188 1.07 -26.00 3.31
CA LEU A 188 -0.05 -26.43 4.13
C LEU A 188 -1.34 -25.92 3.50
N ARG A 189 -2.42 -26.67 3.70
CA ARG A 189 -3.77 -26.32 3.28
C ARG A 189 -4.72 -26.57 4.44
N SER A 190 -5.75 -25.73 4.56
CA SER A 190 -6.92 -26.07 5.36
C SER A 190 -7.85 -26.93 4.51
N GLN A 191 -8.49 -27.91 5.14
CA GLN A 191 -9.56 -28.71 4.53
C GLN A 191 -10.92 -27.99 4.52
N HIS A 192 -11.04 -26.86 5.24
CA HIS A 192 -12.29 -26.11 5.40
C HIS A 192 -12.32 -24.81 4.58
N VAL A 193 -11.14 -24.21 4.32
CA VAL A 193 -11.02 -22.91 3.65
C VAL A 193 -10.84 -23.08 2.14
N ASP A 194 -11.80 -22.56 1.37
CA ASP A 194 -11.71 -22.45 -0.09
C ASP A 194 -10.94 -21.17 -0.47
N GLU A 195 -9.61 -21.23 -0.46
CA GLU A 195 -8.76 -20.09 -0.81
C GLU A 195 -9.07 -19.53 -2.22
N PRO A 196 -9.25 -20.36 -3.28
CA PRO A 196 -9.65 -19.86 -4.60
C PRO A 196 -10.96 -19.07 -4.60
N ALA A 197 -12.00 -19.55 -3.90
CA ALA A 197 -13.27 -18.84 -3.82
C ALA A 197 -13.13 -17.47 -3.13
N ILE A 198 -12.34 -17.39 -2.06
CA ILE A 198 -12.05 -16.14 -1.35
C ILE A 198 -11.33 -15.14 -2.28
N ILE A 199 -10.28 -15.59 -2.98
CA ILE A 199 -9.53 -14.74 -3.91
C ILE A 199 -10.44 -14.25 -5.03
N GLN A 200 -11.23 -15.15 -5.63
CA GLN A 200 -12.15 -14.80 -6.71
C GLN A 200 -13.18 -13.76 -6.27
N ALA A 201 -13.81 -13.95 -5.10
CA ALA A 201 -14.77 -13.00 -4.57
C ALA A 201 -14.16 -11.59 -4.35
N LEU A 202 -12.91 -11.52 -3.88
CA LEU A 202 -12.22 -10.26 -3.68
C LEU A 202 -11.81 -9.57 -4.98
N VAL A 203 -11.49 -10.35 -6.02
CA VAL A 203 -11.19 -9.85 -7.38
C VAL A 203 -12.46 -9.32 -8.05
N ASP A 204 -13.59 -9.99 -7.86
CA ASP A 204 -14.89 -9.60 -8.44
C ASP A 204 -15.56 -8.45 -7.69
N MET A 205 -15.14 -8.18 -6.45
CA MET A 205 -15.64 -7.07 -5.66
C MET A 205 -15.33 -5.72 -6.35
N PRO A 206 -16.29 -4.79 -6.43
CA PRO A 206 -16.07 -3.46 -7.03
C PRO A 206 -15.24 -2.55 -6.11
N ILE A 207 -13.94 -2.83 -6.01
CA ILE A 207 -12.99 -2.05 -5.19
C ILE A 207 -12.54 -0.81 -5.97
N HIS A 208 -13.45 0.16 -6.10
CA HIS A 208 -13.22 1.46 -6.74
C HIS A 208 -13.93 2.59 -5.99
N GLY A 209 -13.49 3.83 -6.23
CA GLY A 209 -14.02 5.01 -5.55
C GLY A 209 -15.52 5.20 -5.72
N ASN A 210 -16.19 5.53 -4.63
CA ASN A 210 -17.61 5.86 -4.59
C ASN A 210 -17.89 7.33 -5.00
N ALA A 211 -19.05 7.88 -4.63
CA ALA A 211 -19.39 9.28 -4.90
C ALA A 211 -18.36 10.26 -4.29
N GLU A 212 -17.83 9.96 -3.10
CA GLU A 212 -16.76 10.70 -2.46
C GLU A 212 -15.35 10.30 -2.95
N GLY A 213 -15.21 9.45 -3.96
CA GLY A 213 -13.92 8.98 -4.45
C GLY A 213 -13.12 8.15 -3.44
N LEU A 214 -13.79 7.64 -2.40
CA LEU A 214 -13.24 6.77 -1.38
C LEU A 214 -13.72 5.33 -1.60
N ILE A 215 -13.01 4.34 -1.07
CA ILE A 215 -13.39 2.92 -1.17
C ILE A 215 -13.74 2.38 0.22
N PRO A 216 -14.97 2.60 0.72
CA PRO A 216 -15.41 1.99 1.98
C PRO A 216 -15.67 0.49 1.75
N ALA A 217 -14.88 -0.36 2.39
CA ALA A 217 -15.00 -1.81 2.32
C ALA A 217 -14.36 -2.43 3.57
N PHE A 218 -14.89 -3.56 4.04
CA PHE A 218 -14.32 -4.25 5.22
C PHE A 218 -14.20 -3.37 6.48
N SER A 219 -15.17 -2.47 6.69
CA SER A 219 -15.17 -1.48 7.78
C SER A 219 -13.95 -0.54 7.81
N VAL A 220 -13.27 -0.37 6.68
CA VAL A 220 -12.14 0.54 6.50
C VAL A 220 -12.26 1.28 5.16
N TYR A 221 -11.44 2.30 4.95
CA TYR A 221 -11.23 2.87 3.62
C TYR A 221 -10.01 2.21 2.96
N LEU A 222 -10.19 1.66 1.76
CA LEU A 222 -9.15 1.06 0.94
C LEU A 222 -8.60 2.06 -0.09
N ALA A 223 -7.40 1.80 -0.59
CA ALA A 223 -6.84 2.45 -1.76
C ALA A 223 -6.09 1.44 -2.63
N ASN A 224 -6.25 1.55 -3.95
CA ASN A 224 -5.44 0.83 -4.93
C ASN A 224 -4.19 1.67 -5.23
N THR A 225 -3.07 1.37 -4.60
CA THR A 225 -1.86 2.18 -4.71
C THR A 225 -0.79 1.46 -5.50
N PRO A 226 -0.16 2.10 -6.51
CA PRO A 226 0.91 1.47 -7.27
C PRO A 226 2.00 0.87 -6.37
N ALA A 227 2.41 -0.37 -6.63
CA ALA A 227 3.50 -1.03 -5.91
C ALA A 227 4.79 -0.20 -5.95
N ASP A 228 5.06 0.41 -7.11
CA ASP A 228 6.17 1.34 -7.33
C ASP A 228 6.23 2.47 -6.28
N TYR A 229 5.08 3.00 -5.84
CA TYR A 229 5.04 4.05 -4.82
C TYR A 229 5.55 3.53 -3.47
N TYR A 230 5.01 2.40 -2.99
CA TYR A 230 5.48 1.78 -1.74
C TYR A 230 6.96 1.43 -1.79
N ASN A 231 7.39 0.84 -2.91
CA ASN A 231 8.78 0.49 -3.13
C ASN A 231 9.68 1.71 -3.05
N LEU A 232 9.35 2.79 -3.76
CA LEU A 232 10.17 4.01 -3.75
C LEU A 232 10.21 4.69 -2.38
N ILE A 233 9.09 4.81 -1.66
CA ILE A 233 9.11 5.46 -0.34
C ILE A 233 9.93 4.64 0.66
N CYS A 234 9.77 3.31 0.70
CA CYS A 234 10.47 2.46 1.64
C CYS A 234 11.97 2.37 1.32
N ILE A 235 12.33 2.20 0.04
CA ILE A 235 13.74 2.17 -0.41
C ILE A 235 14.42 3.49 -0.07
N ARG A 236 13.86 4.63 -0.51
CA ARG A 236 14.47 5.94 -0.28
C ARG A 236 14.57 6.26 1.21
N PHE A 237 13.55 5.89 1.99
CA PHE A 237 13.57 6.07 3.44
C PHE A 237 14.70 5.30 4.11
N VAL A 238 14.84 4.01 3.81
CA VAL A 238 15.92 3.18 4.36
C VAL A 238 17.28 3.69 3.90
N GLU A 239 17.45 4.05 2.63
CA GLU A 239 18.71 4.59 2.09
C GLU A 239 19.13 5.87 2.80
N GLN A 240 18.22 6.84 2.93
CA GLN A 240 18.53 8.11 3.58
C GLN A 240 18.80 7.93 5.08
N MET A 241 18.00 7.12 5.78
CA MET A 241 18.24 6.79 7.19
C MET A 241 19.57 6.05 7.40
N SER A 242 19.95 5.17 6.47
CA SER A 242 21.22 4.43 6.51
C SER A 242 22.41 5.37 6.37
N ALA A 243 22.30 6.43 5.55
CA ALA A 243 23.34 7.46 5.44
C ALA A 243 23.61 8.19 6.77
N HIS A 244 22.66 8.13 7.71
CA HIS A 244 22.78 8.66 9.07
C HIS A 244 23.06 7.57 10.13
N GLY A 245 23.42 6.35 9.72
CA GLY A 245 23.67 5.22 10.64
C GLY A 245 22.42 4.70 11.35
N ARG A 246 21.23 4.91 10.76
CA ARG A 246 19.92 4.54 11.34
C ARG A 246 19.19 3.48 10.52
N ASP A 247 19.91 2.65 9.78
CA ASP A 247 19.39 1.57 8.93
C ASP A 247 18.49 0.61 9.72
N LYS A 248 18.94 0.12 10.89
CA LYS A 248 18.18 -0.81 11.73
C LYS A 248 16.90 -0.19 12.25
N ALA A 249 16.93 1.09 12.60
CA ALA A 249 15.75 1.81 13.08
C ALA A 249 14.72 1.96 11.95
N ALA A 250 15.16 2.35 10.75
CA ALA A 250 14.29 2.48 9.58
C ALA A 250 13.56 1.18 9.26
N LYS A 251 14.30 0.07 9.17
CA LYS A 251 13.74 -1.26 8.90
C LYS A 251 12.72 -1.67 9.98
N ARG A 252 13.04 -1.48 11.26
CA ARG A 252 12.13 -1.80 12.38
C ARG A 252 10.84 -0.99 12.35
N MET A 253 10.91 0.30 12.02
CA MET A 253 9.71 1.14 11.93
C MET A 253 8.79 0.65 10.80
N LEU A 254 9.34 0.34 9.62
CA LEU A 254 8.54 -0.19 8.51
C LEU A 254 7.93 -1.56 8.81
N ILE A 255 8.65 -2.43 9.52
CA ILE A 255 8.13 -3.73 10.00
C ILE A 255 6.98 -3.51 10.99
N ALA A 256 7.14 -2.61 11.96
CA ALA A 256 6.08 -2.29 12.93
C ALA A 256 4.83 -1.69 12.26
N ASP A 257 5.01 -0.91 11.18
CA ASP A 257 3.90 -0.40 10.38
C ASP A 257 3.16 -1.53 9.65
N GLY A 258 3.88 -2.52 9.12
CA GLY A 258 3.31 -3.73 8.53
C GLY A 258 2.54 -4.60 9.53
N GLU A 259 3.07 -4.79 10.74
CA GLU A 259 2.39 -5.52 11.81
C GLU A 259 1.09 -4.82 12.22
N THR A 260 1.16 -3.51 12.43
CA THR A 260 -0.03 -2.71 12.78
C THR A 260 -1.05 -2.69 11.64
N CYS A 261 -0.59 -2.72 10.38
CA CYS A 261 -1.45 -2.86 9.20
C CYS A 261 -2.23 -4.17 9.24
N ALA A 262 -1.56 -5.31 9.44
CA ALA A 262 -2.22 -6.60 9.54
C ALA A 262 -3.27 -6.59 10.67
N MET A 263 -2.89 -6.14 11.86
CA MET A 263 -3.77 -6.13 13.03
C MET A 263 -5.02 -5.27 12.85
N ASN A 264 -4.95 -4.15 12.14
CA ASN A 264 -6.12 -3.30 11.92
C ASN A 264 -6.93 -3.70 10.67
N THR A 265 -6.25 -3.98 9.56
CA THR A 265 -6.89 -4.32 8.28
C THR A 265 -7.63 -5.65 8.41
N PHE A 266 -6.95 -6.69 8.86
CA PHE A 266 -7.57 -8.01 8.97
C PHE A 266 -8.59 -8.09 10.10
N ARG A 267 -8.43 -7.33 11.20
CA ARG A 267 -9.51 -7.18 12.18
C ARG A 267 -10.76 -6.52 11.57
N GLY A 268 -10.58 -5.47 10.77
CA GLY A 268 -11.69 -4.83 10.06
C GLY A 268 -12.42 -5.81 9.15
N ILE A 269 -11.64 -6.58 8.38
CA ILE A 269 -12.14 -7.68 7.53
C ILE A 269 -12.88 -8.72 8.35
N MET A 270 -12.30 -9.28 9.41
CA MET A 270 -12.94 -10.31 10.25
C MET A 270 -14.23 -9.84 10.92
N ASN A 271 -14.40 -8.53 11.11
CA ASN A 271 -15.61 -7.92 11.67
C ASN A 271 -16.59 -7.40 10.61
N SER A 272 -16.34 -7.68 9.33
CA SER A 272 -17.12 -7.16 8.20
C SER A 272 -18.25 -8.11 7.79
N VAL A 273 -19.24 -7.58 7.06
CA VAL A 273 -20.34 -8.38 6.49
C VAL A 273 -19.84 -9.29 5.38
N GLU A 274 -18.79 -8.87 4.66
CA GLU A 274 -18.14 -9.66 3.63
C GLU A 274 -17.48 -10.92 4.21
N TRP A 275 -16.86 -10.80 5.38
CA TRP A 275 -16.32 -11.95 6.10
C TRP A 275 -17.42 -12.86 6.63
N GLU A 276 -18.46 -12.30 7.26
CA GLU A 276 -19.59 -13.06 7.80
C GLU A 276 -20.29 -13.89 6.73
N GLY A 277 -20.52 -13.30 5.55
CA GLY A 277 -21.24 -13.97 4.47
C GLY A 277 -20.43 -15.03 3.72
N LEU A 278 -19.11 -14.88 3.59
CA LEU A 278 -18.28 -15.77 2.76
C LEU A 278 -17.30 -16.62 3.57
N VAL A 279 -16.57 -16.01 4.49
CA VAL A 279 -15.39 -16.63 5.12
C VAL A 279 -15.73 -17.30 6.44
N ALA A 280 -16.53 -16.67 7.29
CA ALA A 280 -16.91 -17.20 8.59
C ALA A 280 -17.48 -18.64 8.53
N PRO A 281 -18.30 -19.02 7.53
CA PRO A 281 -18.77 -20.40 7.37
C PRO A 281 -17.66 -21.44 7.10
N MET A 282 -16.47 -21.00 6.68
CA MET A 282 -15.31 -21.85 6.42
C MET A 282 -14.40 -22.03 7.65
N ILE A 283 -14.67 -21.33 8.75
CA ILE A 283 -13.79 -21.30 9.94
C ILE A 283 -14.28 -22.33 10.97
N HIS A 284 -13.55 -23.44 11.14
CA HIS A 284 -13.89 -24.48 12.12
C HIS A 284 -12.93 -24.48 13.32
N GLU A 285 -11.71 -24.01 13.13
CA GLU A 285 -10.69 -23.86 14.19
C GLU A 285 -9.91 -22.55 14.04
N PRO A 286 -9.22 -22.05 15.08
CA PRO A 286 -8.49 -20.78 15.02
C PRO A 286 -7.53 -20.69 13.83
N ARG A 287 -6.86 -21.79 13.49
CA ARG A 287 -5.90 -21.87 12.39
C ARG A 287 -6.51 -21.58 11.02
N ASP A 288 -7.79 -21.93 10.80
CA ASP A 288 -8.48 -21.65 9.54
C ASP A 288 -8.50 -20.15 9.22
N ASN A 289 -8.55 -19.30 10.25
CA ASN A 289 -8.48 -17.84 10.05
C ASN A 289 -7.19 -17.43 9.33
N ILE A 290 -6.04 -18.03 9.65
CA ILE A 290 -4.78 -17.65 9.00
C ILE A 290 -4.81 -18.03 7.53
N PHE A 291 -5.30 -19.22 7.17
CA PHE A 291 -5.45 -19.62 5.77
C PHE A 291 -6.35 -18.66 4.99
N ALA A 292 -7.50 -18.30 5.57
CA ALA A 292 -8.42 -17.35 4.94
C ALA A 292 -7.80 -15.96 4.80
N LEU A 293 -7.12 -15.45 5.82
CA LEU A 293 -6.46 -14.14 5.78
C LEU A 293 -5.29 -14.10 4.78
N VAL A 294 -4.54 -15.20 4.62
CA VAL A 294 -3.52 -15.34 3.57
C VAL A 294 -4.16 -15.31 2.18
N ALA A 295 -5.28 -16.01 1.97
CA ALA A 295 -6.02 -15.96 0.71
C ALA A 295 -6.51 -14.53 0.38
N ILE A 296 -7.04 -13.83 1.38
CA ILE A 296 -7.44 -12.41 1.23
C ILE A 296 -6.21 -11.56 0.88
N SER A 297 -5.11 -11.69 1.60
CA SER A 297 -3.85 -10.97 1.34
C SER A 297 -3.33 -11.19 -0.10
N ASN A 298 -3.46 -12.42 -0.61
CA ASN A 298 -3.14 -12.76 -1.99
C ASN A 298 -4.04 -12.03 -2.99
N GLY A 299 -5.34 -11.99 -2.75
CA GLY A 299 -6.26 -11.21 -3.59
C GLY A 299 -6.08 -9.70 -3.45
N LEU A 300 -5.51 -9.18 -2.37
CA LEU A 300 -5.11 -7.76 -2.23
C LEU A 300 -3.82 -7.40 -3.00
N GLY A 301 -3.09 -8.40 -3.53
CA GLY A 301 -1.89 -8.22 -4.33
C GLY A 301 -0.57 -8.27 -3.56
N TRP A 302 -0.54 -8.79 -2.32
CA TRP A 302 0.63 -8.61 -1.43
C TRP A 302 1.82 -9.52 -1.74
N GLY A 303 1.68 -10.52 -2.62
CA GLY A 303 2.85 -11.26 -3.10
C GLY A 303 2.73 -12.76 -3.30
N ASN A 304 1.53 -13.32 -3.45
CA ASN A 304 1.29 -14.76 -3.57
C ASN A 304 2.07 -15.56 -2.51
N TRP A 305 1.59 -15.52 -1.27
CA TRP A 305 2.24 -16.18 -0.15
C TRP A 305 1.38 -17.27 0.48
N HIS A 306 2.06 -18.22 1.11
CA HIS A 306 1.52 -19.49 1.57
C HIS A 306 2.12 -19.87 2.92
N ILE A 307 1.40 -20.69 3.68
CA ILE A 307 1.87 -21.23 4.96
C ILE A 307 2.67 -22.50 4.69
N THR A 308 3.92 -22.55 5.13
CA THR A 308 4.82 -23.72 4.95
C THR A 308 4.90 -24.58 6.20
N ALA A 309 4.86 -23.97 7.39
CA ALA A 309 4.83 -24.66 8.68
C ALA A 309 3.93 -23.91 9.67
N HIS A 310 3.19 -24.64 10.52
CA HIS A 310 2.43 -24.06 11.64
C HIS A 310 2.39 -25.10 12.79
N PRO A 311 3.54 -25.34 13.47
CA PRO A 311 3.64 -26.41 14.45
C PRO A 311 2.86 -26.15 15.75
N SER A 312 2.57 -24.89 16.11
CA SER A 312 1.84 -24.53 17.33
C SER A 312 1.15 -23.16 17.18
N ALA A 313 0.34 -22.75 18.16
CA ALA A 313 -0.25 -21.41 18.24
C ALA A 313 0.78 -20.28 18.49
N GLU A 314 2.05 -20.63 18.67
CA GLU A 314 3.15 -19.72 18.98
C GLU A 314 4.14 -19.59 17.82
N THR A 315 4.07 -20.44 16.80
CA THR A 315 5.06 -20.48 15.73
C THR A 315 4.41 -20.76 14.37
N ILE A 316 4.79 -19.99 13.36
CA ILE A 316 4.35 -20.16 11.98
C ILE A 316 5.44 -19.73 11.00
N GLU A 317 5.46 -20.37 9.84
CA GLU A 317 6.32 -20.05 8.71
C GLU A 317 5.51 -19.80 7.45
N PHE A 318 5.96 -18.81 6.67
CA PHE A 318 5.37 -18.44 5.40
C PHE A 318 6.42 -18.40 4.28
N GLU A 319 5.96 -18.59 3.05
CA GLU A 319 6.72 -18.35 1.82
C GLU A 319 5.93 -17.43 0.88
N SER A 320 6.57 -16.39 0.34
CA SER A 320 6.06 -15.54 -0.74
C SER A 320 6.82 -15.79 -2.05
N LEU A 321 6.07 -16.03 -3.11
CA LEU A 321 6.58 -16.35 -4.44
C LEU A 321 6.83 -15.11 -5.30
N ASN A 322 5.95 -14.12 -5.20
CA ASN A 322 5.86 -12.99 -6.16
C ASN A 322 5.75 -11.64 -5.43
N GLY A 323 6.38 -11.49 -4.25
CA GLY A 323 6.30 -10.28 -3.41
C GLY A 323 6.76 -9.00 -4.09
N TYR A 324 5.93 -7.96 -4.03
CA TYR A 324 6.20 -6.67 -4.69
C TYR A 324 7.38 -5.91 -4.08
N GLU A 325 7.66 -6.08 -2.78
CA GLU A 325 8.78 -5.41 -2.09
C GLU A 325 10.13 -5.91 -2.60
N ALA A 326 10.33 -7.22 -2.62
CA ALA A 326 11.59 -7.81 -3.08
C ALA A 326 11.80 -7.64 -4.59
N LEU A 327 10.76 -7.86 -5.41
CA LEU A 327 10.83 -7.65 -6.85
C LEU A 327 11.03 -6.17 -7.18
N GLY A 328 10.32 -5.28 -6.51
CA GLY A 328 10.50 -3.84 -6.64
C GLY A 328 11.90 -3.39 -6.27
N TYR A 329 12.47 -3.91 -5.17
CA TYR A 329 13.86 -3.64 -4.82
C TYR A 329 14.82 -4.09 -5.94
N ARG A 330 14.61 -5.29 -6.50
CA ARG A 330 15.41 -5.79 -7.63
C ARG A 330 15.32 -4.87 -8.84
N GLU A 331 14.13 -4.40 -9.16
CA GLU A 331 13.89 -3.47 -10.27
C GLU A 331 14.60 -2.13 -10.04
N TYR A 332 14.57 -1.58 -8.83
CA TYR A 332 15.15 -0.25 -8.58
C TYR A 332 16.64 -0.23 -8.24
N ARG A 333 17.16 -1.29 -7.61
CA ARG A 333 18.51 -1.32 -7.01
C ARG A 333 19.32 -2.58 -7.32
N GLY A 334 18.76 -3.55 -8.03
CA GLY A 334 19.40 -4.83 -8.24
C GLY A 334 19.45 -5.65 -6.96
N ARG A 335 20.53 -6.40 -6.73
CA ARG A 335 20.64 -7.30 -5.57
C ARG A 335 20.82 -6.53 -4.26
N ALA A 336 20.04 -6.90 -3.25
CA ALA A 336 20.19 -6.41 -1.88
C ALA A 336 21.22 -7.23 -1.11
N SER A 337 21.89 -6.61 -0.14
CA SER A 337 22.70 -7.33 0.86
C SER A 337 21.84 -7.98 1.95
N ASP A 338 20.76 -7.30 2.33
CA ASP A 338 19.83 -7.69 3.38
C ASP A 338 18.42 -7.93 2.81
N PRO A 339 17.56 -8.68 3.52
CA PRO A 339 16.15 -8.84 3.15
C PRO A 339 15.41 -7.49 3.15
N THR A 340 14.40 -7.37 2.29
CA THR A 340 13.73 -6.09 1.98
C THR A 340 12.22 -6.13 2.09
N CYS A 341 11.60 -7.26 2.46
CA CYS A 341 10.14 -7.36 2.57
C CYS A 341 9.68 -6.92 3.96
N PHE A 342 9.85 -5.64 4.26
CA PHE A 342 9.57 -5.09 5.59
C PHE A 342 8.10 -5.18 5.96
N MET A 343 7.21 -4.89 5.01
CA MET A 343 5.77 -4.96 5.22
C MET A 343 5.34 -6.40 5.45
N LEU A 344 5.71 -7.35 4.57
CA LEU A 344 5.34 -8.76 4.75
C LEU A 344 5.94 -9.37 6.03
N THR A 345 7.14 -8.95 6.43
CA THR A 345 7.73 -9.35 7.72
C THR A 345 6.85 -8.90 8.88
N GLY A 346 6.38 -7.66 8.88
CA GLY A 346 5.44 -7.17 9.90
C GLY A 346 4.10 -7.89 9.86
N VAL A 347 3.55 -8.08 8.66
CA VAL A 347 2.26 -8.74 8.46
C VAL A 347 2.26 -10.17 8.95
N ALA A 348 3.36 -10.92 8.73
CA ALA A 348 3.50 -12.28 9.25
C ALA A 348 3.35 -12.32 10.78
N ALA A 349 3.99 -11.37 11.48
CA ALA A 349 3.84 -11.19 12.92
C ALA A 349 2.39 -10.89 13.32
N GLY A 350 1.78 -9.93 12.62
CA GLY A 350 0.42 -9.46 12.89
C GLY A 350 -0.65 -10.52 12.61
N LEU A 351 -0.46 -11.43 11.65
CA LEU A 351 -1.39 -12.54 11.41
C LEU A 351 -1.41 -13.52 12.58
N LEU A 352 -0.24 -13.94 13.04
CA LEU A 352 -0.13 -14.88 14.17
C LEU A 352 -0.69 -14.23 15.43
N GLU A 353 -0.32 -12.98 15.70
CA GLU A 353 -0.87 -12.24 16.83
C GLU A 353 -2.37 -12.06 16.69
N LEU A 354 -2.91 -11.66 15.53
CA LEU A 354 -4.35 -11.40 15.36
C LEU A 354 -5.20 -12.62 15.74
N VAL A 355 -4.75 -13.82 15.40
CA VAL A 355 -5.49 -15.07 15.62
C VAL A 355 -5.30 -15.64 17.01
N TYR A 356 -4.09 -15.62 17.56
CA TYR A 356 -3.79 -16.30 18.84
C TYR A 356 -3.50 -15.36 20.02
N GLY A 357 -3.34 -14.07 19.74
CA GLY A 357 -3.10 -13.03 20.73
C GLY A 357 -4.32 -12.75 21.60
N VAL A 358 -4.06 -12.40 22.86
CA VAL A 358 -5.08 -12.06 23.86
C VAL A 358 -4.85 -10.63 24.33
N GLY A 359 -5.93 -9.91 24.64
CA GLY A 359 -5.86 -8.52 25.09
C GLY A 359 -6.16 -7.51 23.98
N THR A 360 -5.90 -6.24 24.26
CA THR A 360 -6.14 -5.16 23.29
C THR A 360 -5.11 -5.19 22.16
N ILE A 361 -5.35 -4.51 21.05
CA ILE A 361 -4.34 -4.38 19.99
C ILE A 361 -3.05 -3.79 20.54
N ALA A 362 -3.14 -2.79 21.41
CA ALA A 362 -1.96 -2.13 21.97
C ALA A 362 -1.09 -3.10 22.79
N ASP A 363 -1.72 -4.05 23.49
CA ASP A 363 -1.01 -5.07 24.30
C ASP A 363 -0.30 -6.12 23.42
N ARG A 364 -0.75 -6.30 22.18
CA ARG A 364 -0.32 -7.38 21.28
C ARG A 364 0.71 -6.96 20.24
N LEU A 365 0.90 -5.65 20.01
CA LEU A 365 1.88 -5.19 19.03
C LEU A 365 3.31 -5.41 19.56
N GLY A 366 4.16 -6.02 18.73
CA GLY A 366 5.56 -6.26 19.05
C GLY A 366 5.82 -7.45 19.98
N THR A 367 4.81 -8.30 20.25
CA THR A 367 4.98 -9.53 21.05
C THR A 367 5.49 -10.71 20.21
N CYS A 368 5.42 -10.62 18.89
CA CYS A 368 6.01 -11.59 17.96
C CYS A 368 7.44 -11.20 17.55
N GLY A 369 8.38 -12.13 17.72
CA GLY A 369 9.65 -12.10 17.01
C GLY A 369 9.45 -12.58 15.57
N THR A 370 9.91 -11.81 14.59
CA THR A 370 9.82 -12.19 13.17
C THR A 370 11.15 -12.04 12.46
N ARG A 371 11.43 -12.98 11.55
CA ARG A 371 12.65 -12.99 10.72
C ARG A 371 12.30 -13.36 9.28
N GLU A 372 12.70 -12.50 8.34
CA GLU A 372 12.76 -12.87 6.92
C GLU A 372 13.98 -13.77 6.68
N THR A 373 13.73 -15.06 6.43
CA THR A 373 14.74 -16.13 6.35
C THR A 373 15.38 -16.26 4.97
N ALA A 374 14.64 -15.91 3.92
CA ALA A 374 15.07 -15.88 2.52
C ALA A 374 14.42 -14.67 1.84
N CYS A 375 15.05 -14.11 0.80
CA CYS A 375 14.49 -12.97 0.07
C CYS A 375 14.91 -12.96 -1.41
N ILE A 376 13.93 -12.80 -2.30
CA ILE A 376 14.16 -12.67 -3.75
C ILE A 376 15.14 -11.51 -4.07
N SER A 377 15.12 -10.43 -3.26
CA SER A 377 16.02 -9.31 -3.47
C SER A 377 17.50 -9.66 -3.24
N ARG A 378 17.78 -10.65 -2.40
CA ARG A 378 19.12 -11.22 -2.17
C ARG A 378 19.53 -12.25 -3.22
N GLY A 379 18.60 -12.67 -4.07
CA GLY A 379 18.80 -13.68 -5.10
C GLY A 379 18.30 -15.08 -4.69
N ASP A 380 17.58 -15.19 -3.58
CA ASP A 380 16.87 -16.42 -3.23
C ASP A 380 15.70 -16.66 -4.20
N ALA A 381 15.19 -17.89 -4.21
CA ALA A 381 14.13 -18.29 -5.11
C ALA A 381 12.75 -17.75 -4.70
N THR A 382 12.55 -17.51 -3.41
CA THR A 382 11.31 -17.08 -2.76
C THR A 382 11.66 -16.20 -1.55
N CYS A 383 10.68 -15.51 -0.96
CA CYS A 383 10.85 -14.82 0.31
C CYS A 383 10.26 -15.68 1.43
N GLY A 384 11.05 -16.00 2.46
CA GLY A 384 10.63 -16.83 3.58
C GLY A 384 10.48 -16.01 4.86
N PHE A 385 9.50 -16.32 5.69
CA PHE A 385 9.23 -15.61 6.95
C PHE A 385 9.00 -16.61 8.06
N ALA A 386 9.71 -16.46 9.18
CA ALA A 386 9.50 -17.26 10.40
C ALA A 386 9.07 -16.33 11.54
N VAL A 387 7.98 -16.69 12.21
CA VAL A 387 7.37 -15.92 13.30
C VAL A 387 7.31 -16.80 14.54
N GLU A 388 7.67 -16.22 15.69
CA GLU A 388 7.59 -16.84 17.00
C GLU A 388 7.04 -15.84 18.02
N ARG A 389 6.01 -16.22 18.79
CA ARG A 389 5.49 -15.40 19.88
C ARG A 389 6.45 -15.45 21.06
N SER A 390 6.83 -14.29 21.57
CA SER A 390 7.59 -14.19 22.81
C SER A 390 6.63 -14.48 23.97
N GLN A 391 6.94 -15.51 24.78
CA GLN A 391 6.18 -15.84 25.99
C GLN A 391 6.31 -14.78 27.08
#